data_AF-A0A3N4I7A7-F1
#
_entry.id   AF-A0A3N4I7A7-F1
#
_cell.length_a   1.000
_cell.length_b   1.000
_cell.length_c   1.000
_cell.angle_alpha   90.00
_cell.angle_beta   90.00
_cell.angle_gamma   90.00
#
_symmetry.space_group_name_H-M   'P 1'
#
loop_
_entity.id
_entity.type
_entity.pdbx_description
1 polymer ?
#
loop_
_entity_poly.entity_id
_entity_poly.type
_entity_poly.pdbx_seq_one_letter_code
_entity_poly.pdbx_strand_id
1 'polypeptide(L)'
;MLEESCYHYMAREYPEILREKEWDCPEAAELTVWVHTITKVLATSNDIAENDVVEISSTLRRAGKVRHCAVHRKAVSTVQLWILLDNAEAALRFLGDGRREKEVLNLRRLVESESRELGLKLEKGEQQLSDELEELDRLREELARREAAARTRQEELEARAKSDMATNLAGLLDHAINKKEPVEISSNNAARVGTARTTAPDTRQTTPSKKTRHTESVEEFRKLGLKPLRPPPSSTCQFNLTKLAASARQASLQKRSPTPQEVSCDGGKVTESQFFDASETLARKAVLEDDPGYSSEEGGTQLHS
;
A
#
# COMPACT_ATOMS: atom_id res chain seq x y z
N MET A 1 24.93 -25.74 -2.05
CA MET A 1 25.20 -25.49 -3.49
C MET A 1 26.49 -24.72 -3.69
N LEU A 2 26.64 -23.52 -3.13
CA LEU A 2 27.85 -22.72 -3.31
C LEU A 2 29.07 -23.34 -2.62
N GLU A 3 28.94 -23.80 -1.36
CA GLU A 3 30.01 -24.50 -0.63
C GLU A 3 30.48 -25.76 -1.37
N GLU A 4 29.53 -26.51 -1.92
CA GLU A 4 29.80 -27.70 -2.74
C GLU A 4 30.56 -27.37 -4.03
N SER A 5 30.23 -26.24 -4.66
CA SER A 5 30.94 -25.76 -5.86
C SER A 5 32.36 -25.31 -5.49
N CYS A 6 32.53 -24.62 -4.36
CA CYS A 6 33.84 -24.23 -3.83
C CYS A 6 34.71 -25.45 -3.53
N TYR A 7 34.15 -26.48 -2.88
CA TYR A 7 34.86 -27.73 -2.62
C TYR A 7 35.30 -28.41 -3.91
N HIS A 8 34.42 -28.58 -4.89
CA HIS A 8 34.79 -29.23 -6.15
C HIS A 8 35.83 -28.43 -6.94
N TYR A 9 35.75 -27.10 -6.91
CA TYR A 9 36.77 -26.23 -7.48
C TYR A 9 38.13 -26.45 -6.78
N MET A 10 38.17 -26.37 -5.46
CA MET A 10 39.40 -26.57 -4.68
C MET A 10 39.96 -27.98 -4.83
N ALA A 11 39.11 -29.01 -4.93
CA ALA A 11 39.55 -30.39 -5.13
C ALA A 11 40.19 -30.60 -6.50
N ARG A 12 39.78 -29.81 -7.51
CA ARG A 12 40.33 -29.86 -8.86
C ARG A 12 41.62 -29.05 -9.00
N GLU A 13 41.62 -27.82 -8.48
CA GLU A 13 42.72 -26.88 -8.71
C GLU A 13 43.79 -26.91 -7.61
N TYR A 14 43.41 -27.19 -6.34
CA TYR A 14 44.29 -27.08 -5.17
C TYR A 14 44.08 -28.22 -4.12
N PRO A 15 44.16 -29.50 -4.52
CA PRO A 15 43.87 -30.64 -3.63
C PRO A 15 44.80 -30.71 -2.41
N GLU A 16 46.03 -30.19 -2.51
CA GLU A 16 47.00 -30.12 -1.42
C GLU A 16 46.52 -29.26 -0.26
N ILE A 17 45.80 -28.17 -0.55
CA ILE A 17 45.25 -27.27 0.48
C ILE A 17 44.09 -27.95 1.21
N LEU A 18 43.25 -28.68 0.49
CA LEU A 18 42.18 -29.47 1.13
C LEU A 18 42.78 -30.50 2.09
N ARG A 19 43.87 -31.16 1.71
CA ARG A 19 44.56 -32.13 2.57
C ARG A 19 45.22 -31.47 3.78
N GLU A 20 45.86 -30.31 3.61
CA GLU A 20 46.47 -29.55 4.72
C GLU A 20 45.42 -29.06 5.73
N LYS A 21 44.25 -28.65 5.23
CA LYS A 21 43.12 -28.18 6.06
C LYS A 21 42.23 -29.30 6.58
N GLU A 22 42.50 -30.55 6.19
CA GLU A 22 41.65 -31.71 6.48
C GLU A 22 40.19 -31.51 6.04
N TRP A 23 39.99 -30.80 4.93
CA TRP A 23 38.66 -30.58 4.35
C TRP A 23 38.30 -31.71 3.39
N ASP A 24 37.60 -32.70 3.92
CA ASP A 24 37.18 -33.90 3.20
C ASP A 24 35.81 -33.77 2.52
N CYS A 25 34.99 -32.80 2.93
CA CYS A 25 33.65 -32.57 2.42
C CYS A 25 33.33 -31.06 2.22
N PRO A 26 32.31 -30.72 1.41
CA PRO A 26 31.82 -29.35 1.26
C PRO A 26 31.47 -28.62 2.56
N GLU A 27 30.98 -29.36 3.54
CA GLU A 27 30.54 -28.86 4.84
C GLU A 27 31.70 -28.59 5.81
N ALA A 28 32.92 -29.03 5.48
CA ALA A 28 34.10 -28.85 6.33
C ALA A 28 34.48 -27.37 6.54
N ALA A 29 33.95 -26.47 5.70
CA ALA A 29 34.10 -25.03 5.85
C ALA A 29 32.82 -24.27 5.50
N GLU A 30 32.64 -23.12 6.13
CA GLU A 30 31.59 -22.18 5.76
C GLU A 30 31.92 -21.47 4.44
N LEU A 31 30.91 -20.98 3.71
CA LEU A 31 31.14 -20.25 2.46
C LEU A 31 32.13 -19.10 2.61
N THR A 32 32.05 -18.33 3.70
CA THR A 32 33.00 -17.24 4.01
C THR A 32 34.45 -17.73 4.11
N VAL A 33 34.65 -18.91 4.70
CA VAL A 33 35.96 -19.56 4.85
C VAL A 33 36.45 -20.11 3.50
N TRP A 34 35.56 -20.70 2.70
CA TRP A 34 35.83 -21.09 1.31
C TRP A 34 36.29 -19.89 0.47
N VAL A 35 35.53 -18.79 0.50
CA VAL A 35 35.86 -17.55 -0.23
C VAL A 35 37.23 -17.02 0.19
N HIS A 36 37.49 -16.90 1.50
CA HIS A 36 38.77 -16.41 1.99
C HIS A 36 39.94 -17.27 1.51
N THR A 37 39.78 -18.59 1.56
CA THR A 37 40.83 -19.54 1.16
C THR A 37 41.07 -19.48 -0.34
N ILE A 38 40.02 -19.52 -1.16
CA ILE A 38 40.13 -19.38 -2.61
C ILE A 38 40.85 -18.07 -2.95
N THR A 39 40.39 -16.93 -2.42
CA THR A 39 41.02 -15.63 -2.68
C THR A 39 42.50 -15.62 -2.32
N LYS A 40 42.87 -16.19 -1.17
CA LYS A 40 44.28 -16.25 -0.74
C LYS A 40 45.15 -17.02 -1.73
N VAL A 41 44.63 -18.14 -2.24
CA VAL A 41 45.37 -19.02 -3.16
C VAL A 41 45.50 -18.38 -4.53
N LEU A 42 44.44 -17.75 -5.03
CA LEU A 42 44.48 -17.00 -6.29
C LEU A 42 45.47 -15.83 -6.21
N ALA A 43 45.52 -15.11 -5.09
CA ALA A 43 46.47 -14.02 -4.87
C ALA A 43 47.93 -14.47 -4.84
N THR A 44 48.20 -15.74 -4.49
CA THR A 44 49.54 -16.32 -4.53
C THR A 44 49.88 -16.99 -5.87
N SER A 45 48.89 -17.14 -6.76
CA SER A 45 49.10 -17.71 -8.09
C SER A 45 49.65 -16.63 -9.03
N ASN A 46 50.74 -16.93 -9.73
CA ASN A 46 51.30 -16.02 -10.73
C ASN A 46 50.51 -15.98 -12.05
N ASP A 47 49.51 -16.86 -12.20
CA ASP A 47 48.78 -17.06 -13.46
C ASP A 47 47.53 -16.16 -13.59
N ILE A 48 47.20 -15.38 -12.56
CA ILE A 48 45.98 -14.56 -12.51
C ILE A 48 46.36 -13.10 -12.25
N ALA A 49 45.80 -12.19 -13.04
CA ALA A 49 46.04 -10.76 -12.84
C ALA A 49 45.41 -10.31 -11.51
N GLU A 50 46.07 -9.39 -10.79
CA GLU A 50 45.61 -8.90 -9.49
C GLU A 50 44.18 -8.33 -9.55
N ASN A 51 43.83 -7.63 -10.64
CA ASN A 51 42.48 -7.10 -10.86
C ASN A 51 41.42 -8.22 -10.93
N ASP A 52 41.75 -9.35 -11.56
CA ASP A 52 40.83 -10.48 -11.68
C ASP A 52 40.62 -11.13 -10.30
N VAL A 53 41.69 -11.25 -9.50
CA VAL A 53 41.60 -11.75 -8.12
C VAL A 53 40.65 -10.88 -7.27
N VAL A 54 40.72 -9.56 -7.43
CA VAL A 54 39.84 -8.62 -6.73
C VAL A 54 38.38 -8.81 -7.16
N GLU A 55 38.12 -8.92 -8.47
CA GLU A 55 36.77 -9.11 -9.00
C GLU A 55 36.16 -10.44 -8.53
N ILE A 56 36.93 -11.53 -8.63
CA ILE A 56 36.55 -12.86 -8.18
C ILE A 56 36.23 -12.86 -6.69
N SER A 57 37.14 -12.30 -5.88
CA SER A 57 36.97 -12.19 -4.42
C SER A 57 35.70 -11.40 -4.08
N SER A 58 35.45 -10.31 -4.79
CA SER A 58 34.24 -9.51 -4.60
C SER A 58 32.97 -10.28 -4.95
N THR A 59 32.99 -11.06 -6.05
CA THR A 59 31.87 -11.87 -6.52
C THR A 59 31.54 -12.97 -5.52
N LEU A 60 32.54 -13.74 -5.10
CA LEU A 60 32.39 -14.79 -4.11
C LEU A 60 31.91 -14.22 -2.76
N ARG A 61 32.45 -13.08 -2.32
CA ARG A 61 32.01 -12.41 -1.09
C ARG A 61 30.54 -11.98 -1.17
N ARG A 62 30.10 -11.42 -2.31
CA ARG A 62 28.68 -11.06 -2.51
C ARG A 62 27.77 -12.27 -2.49
N ALA A 63 28.21 -13.41 -3.04
CA ALA A 63 27.48 -14.68 -2.94
C ALA A 63 27.34 -15.15 -1.48
N GLY A 64 28.27 -14.78 -0.59
CA GLY A 64 28.14 -14.95 0.86
C GLY A 64 26.88 -14.32 1.46
N LYS A 65 26.35 -13.22 0.87
CA LYS A 65 25.10 -12.60 1.32
C LYS A 65 23.90 -13.53 1.17
N VAL A 66 23.93 -14.51 0.24
CA VAL A 66 22.88 -15.52 0.06
C VAL A 66 22.71 -16.36 1.32
N ARG A 67 23.83 -16.85 1.89
CA ARG A 67 23.82 -17.64 3.14
C ARG A 67 23.29 -16.82 4.30
N HIS A 68 23.73 -15.57 4.44
CA HIS A 68 23.25 -14.66 5.48
C HIS A 68 21.73 -14.47 5.43
N CYS A 69 21.18 -14.17 4.25
CA CYS A 69 19.75 -14.02 4.06
C CYS A 69 18.99 -15.32 4.36
N ALA A 70 19.50 -16.46 3.91
CA ALA A 70 18.85 -17.77 4.10
C ALA A 70 18.86 -18.22 5.57
N VAL A 71 20.03 -18.19 6.24
CA VAL A 71 20.21 -18.64 7.63
C VAL A 71 19.37 -17.81 8.59
N HIS A 72 19.32 -16.50 8.38
CA HIS A 72 18.51 -15.61 9.21
C HIS A 72 17.07 -15.45 8.72
N ARG A 73 16.66 -16.18 7.67
CA ARG A 73 15.33 -16.10 7.04
C ARG A 73 14.88 -14.65 6.84
N LYS A 74 15.79 -13.80 6.38
CA LYS A 74 15.51 -12.37 6.18
C LYS A 74 14.49 -12.23 5.07
N ALA A 75 13.42 -11.49 5.32
CA ALA A 75 12.55 -11.03 4.26
C ALA A 75 13.37 -10.14 3.33
N VAL A 76 13.37 -10.47 2.04
CA VAL A 76 14.08 -9.73 0.99
C VAL A 76 13.07 -9.20 -0.02
N SER A 77 13.33 -8.01 -0.54
CA SER A 77 12.54 -7.49 -1.66
C SER A 77 12.81 -8.30 -2.93
N THR A 78 11.91 -8.24 -3.91
CA THR A 78 12.12 -8.86 -5.22
C THR A 78 13.46 -8.41 -5.84
N VAL A 79 13.77 -7.12 -5.78
CA VAL A 79 15.04 -6.55 -6.27
C VAL A 79 16.25 -7.16 -5.56
N GLN A 80 16.20 -7.30 -4.24
CA GLN A 80 17.28 -7.94 -3.49
C GLN A 80 17.42 -9.43 -3.84
N LEU A 81 16.31 -10.14 -4.03
CA LEU A 81 16.33 -11.53 -4.47
C LEU A 81 17.00 -11.69 -5.84
N TRP A 82 16.74 -10.78 -6.79
CA TRP A 82 17.43 -10.73 -8.08
C TRP A 82 18.93 -10.56 -7.93
N ILE A 83 19.37 -9.60 -7.10
CA ILE A 83 20.79 -9.36 -6.83
C ILE A 83 21.44 -10.60 -6.21
N LEU A 84 20.76 -11.28 -5.29
CA LEU A 84 21.29 -12.50 -4.66
C LEU A 84 21.46 -13.64 -5.68
N LEU A 85 20.50 -13.82 -6.58
CA LEU A 85 20.57 -14.83 -7.64
C LEU A 85 21.67 -14.50 -8.66
N ASP A 86 21.82 -13.25 -9.05
CA ASP A 86 22.85 -12.79 -9.98
C ASP A 86 24.27 -13.00 -9.41
N ASN A 87 24.47 -12.65 -8.13
CA ASN A 87 25.74 -12.92 -7.44
C ASN A 87 26.04 -14.41 -7.32
N ALA A 88 25.02 -15.25 -7.07
CA ALA A 88 25.19 -16.70 -7.01
C ALA A 88 25.54 -17.27 -8.38
N GLU A 89 24.88 -16.82 -9.45
CA GLU A 89 25.16 -17.20 -10.83
C GLU A 89 26.60 -16.84 -11.23
N ALA A 90 27.02 -15.60 -10.96
CA ALA A 90 28.37 -15.13 -11.24
C ALA A 90 29.44 -15.94 -10.48
N ALA A 91 29.19 -16.26 -9.21
CA ALA A 91 30.08 -17.10 -8.42
C ALA A 91 30.19 -18.52 -8.98
N LEU A 92 29.08 -19.14 -9.39
CA LEU A 92 29.06 -20.48 -9.96
C LEU A 92 29.77 -20.55 -11.31
N ARG A 93 29.58 -19.52 -12.15
CA ARG A 93 30.28 -19.36 -13.42
C ARG A 93 31.78 -19.28 -13.21
N PHE A 94 32.22 -18.50 -12.24
CA PHE A 94 33.64 -18.40 -11.87
C PHE A 94 34.21 -19.77 -11.45
N LEU A 95 33.49 -20.51 -10.59
CA LEU A 95 33.92 -21.83 -10.11
C LEU A 95 33.88 -22.91 -11.22
N GLY A 96 33.33 -22.59 -12.39
CA GLY A 96 33.18 -23.50 -13.52
C GLY A 96 32.09 -24.56 -13.30
N ASP A 97 31.12 -24.30 -12.42
CA ASP A 97 30.05 -25.24 -12.10
C ASP A 97 28.79 -24.98 -12.94
N GLY A 98 28.86 -25.40 -14.20
CA GLY A 98 27.77 -25.22 -15.16
C GLY A 98 26.49 -26.01 -14.82
N ARG A 99 26.55 -27.00 -13.92
CA ARG A 99 25.35 -27.74 -13.48
C ARG A 99 24.56 -26.88 -12.50
N ARG A 100 25.21 -26.43 -11.43
CA ARG A 100 24.57 -25.60 -10.39
C ARG A 100 24.25 -24.20 -10.92
N GLU A 101 25.04 -23.67 -11.86
CA GLU A 101 24.71 -22.42 -12.56
C GLU A 101 23.34 -22.52 -13.27
N LYS A 102 23.06 -23.62 -13.99
CA LYS A 102 21.75 -23.84 -14.64
C LYS A 102 20.62 -23.95 -13.62
N GLU A 103 20.85 -24.56 -12.47
CA GLU A 103 19.86 -24.64 -11.39
C GLU A 103 19.50 -23.22 -10.89
N VAL A 104 20.49 -22.35 -10.66
CA VAL A 104 20.26 -20.93 -10.28
C VAL A 104 19.55 -20.15 -11.39
N LEU A 105 19.94 -20.36 -12.65
CA LEU A 105 19.27 -19.72 -13.79
C LEU A 105 17.79 -20.12 -13.90
N ASN A 106 17.46 -21.38 -13.62
CA ASN A 106 16.08 -21.85 -13.58
C ASN A 106 15.29 -21.23 -12.43
N LEU A 107 15.90 -21.11 -11.24
CA LEU A 107 15.30 -20.40 -10.11
C LEU A 107 15.04 -18.93 -10.45
N ARG A 108 15.97 -18.28 -11.14
CA ARG A 108 15.81 -16.89 -11.61
C ARG A 108 14.62 -16.74 -12.54
N ARG A 109 14.50 -17.61 -13.55
CA ARG A 109 13.35 -17.62 -14.47
C ARG A 109 12.02 -17.84 -13.75
N LEU A 110 12.00 -18.73 -12.76
CA LEU A 110 10.82 -18.99 -11.94
C LEU A 110 10.42 -17.72 -11.18
N VAL A 111 11.36 -17.12 -10.44
CA VAL A 111 11.13 -15.87 -9.70
C VAL A 111 10.63 -14.76 -10.63
N GLU A 112 11.17 -14.67 -11.84
CA GLU A 112 10.70 -13.72 -12.85
C GLU A 112 9.24 -13.94 -13.24
N SER A 113 8.90 -15.19 -13.59
CA SER A 113 7.55 -15.55 -14.01
C SER A 113 6.52 -15.29 -12.91
N GLU A 114 6.84 -15.67 -11.69
CA GLU A 114 5.96 -15.46 -10.52
C GLU A 114 5.84 -13.97 -10.18
N SER A 115 6.95 -13.22 -10.22
CA SER A 115 6.92 -11.78 -9.97
C SER A 115 6.06 -11.06 -11.01
N ARG A 116 6.14 -11.45 -12.28
CA ARG A 116 5.31 -10.92 -13.36
C ARG A 116 3.84 -11.25 -13.14
N GLU A 117 3.53 -12.51 -12.82
CA GLU A 117 2.14 -12.93 -12.58
C GLU A 117 1.52 -12.19 -11.39
N LEU A 118 2.27 -12.06 -10.29
CA LEU A 118 1.83 -11.29 -9.12
C LEU A 118 1.61 -9.81 -9.45
N GLY A 119 2.49 -9.23 -10.28
CA GLY A 119 2.33 -7.85 -10.77
C GLY A 119 1.03 -7.66 -11.56
N LEU A 120 0.73 -8.55 -12.49
CA LEU A 120 -0.51 -8.50 -13.29
C LEU A 120 -1.77 -8.68 -12.42
N LYS A 121 -1.71 -9.55 -11.40
CA LYS A 121 -2.82 -9.74 -10.45
C LYS A 121 -3.05 -8.48 -9.62
N LEU A 122 -1.99 -7.81 -9.18
CA LEU A 122 -2.08 -6.57 -8.42
C LEU A 122 -2.70 -5.46 -9.27
N GLU A 123 -2.18 -5.23 -10.47
CA GLU A 123 -2.69 -4.21 -11.41
C GLU A 123 -4.17 -4.43 -11.72
N LYS A 124 -4.58 -5.69 -11.97
CA LYS A 124 -5.98 -6.03 -12.19
C LYS A 124 -6.84 -5.71 -10.95
N GLY A 125 -6.35 -6.02 -9.75
CA GLY A 125 -7.06 -5.71 -8.51
C GLY A 125 -7.19 -4.21 -8.27
N GLU A 126 -6.14 -3.45 -8.57
CA GLU A 126 -6.15 -1.98 -8.49
C GLU A 126 -7.14 -1.37 -9.48
N GLN A 127 -7.17 -1.86 -10.73
CA GLN A 127 -8.13 -1.40 -11.73
C GLN A 127 -9.58 -1.71 -11.30
N GLN A 128 -9.85 -2.92 -10.81
CA GLN A 128 -11.17 -3.31 -10.33
C GLN A 128 -11.64 -2.41 -9.18
N LEU A 129 -10.74 -2.10 -8.24
CA LEU A 129 -11.05 -1.21 -7.14
C LEU A 129 -11.31 0.22 -7.63
N SER A 130 -10.53 0.70 -8.60
CA SER A 130 -10.74 2.01 -9.23
C SER A 130 -12.12 2.10 -9.88
N ASP A 131 -12.49 1.10 -10.68
CA ASP A 131 -13.79 1.04 -11.36
C ASP A 131 -14.95 1.02 -10.36
N GLU A 132 -14.83 0.25 -9.27
CA GLU A 132 -15.85 0.17 -8.21
C GLU A 132 -16.00 1.51 -7.47
N LEU A 133 -14.89 2.21 -7.21
CA LEU A 133 -14.93 3.54 -6.59
C LEU A 133 -15.60 4.58 -7.50
N GLU A 134 -15.33 4.55 -8.81
CA GLU A 134 -15.98 5.41 -9.79
C GLU A 134 -17.50 5.15 -9.87
N GLU A 135 -17.90 3.88 -9.83
CA GLU A 135 -19.32 3.51 -9.80
C GLU A 135 -20.00 4.02 -8.52
N LEU A 136 -19.37 3.86 -7.36
CA LEU A 136 -19.91 4.35 -6.09
C LEU A 136 -20.09 5.87 -6.08
N ASP A 137 -19.14 6.61 -6.65
CA ASP A 137 -19.25 8.07 -6.73
C ASP A 137 -20.38 8.50 -7.67
N ARG A 138 -20.53 7.83 -8.82
CA ARG A 138 -21.67 8.04 -9.72
C ARG A 138 -23.02 7.77 -9.02
N LEU A 139 -23.11 6.70 -8.22
CA LEU A 139 -24.32 6.36 -7.47
C LEU A 139 -24.61 7.39 -6.38
N ARG A 140 -23.59 7.91 -5.69
CA ARG A 140 -23.73 8.98 -4.70
C ARG A 140 -24.27 10.26 -5.33
N GLU A 141 -23.78 10.63 -6.52
CA GLU A 141 -24.28 11.82 -7.23
C GLU A 141 -25.74 11.67 -7.68
N GLU A 142 -26.12 10.50 -8.20
CA GLU A 142 -27.52 10.21 -8.54
C GLU A 142 -28.42 10.25 -7.31
N LEU A 143 -27.99 9.67 -6.19
CA LEU A 143 -28.73 9.69 -4.94
C LEU A 143 -28.89 11.12 -4.42
N ALA A 144 -27.81 11.91 -4.41
CA ALA A 144 -27.84 13.31 -4.00
C ALA A 144 -28.82 14.14 -4.85
N ARG A 145 -28.85 13.91 -6.17
CA ARG A 145 -29.83 14.55 -7.07
C ARG A 145 -31.27 14.18 -6.71
N ARG A 146 -31.54 12.90 -6.42
CA ARG A 146 -32.88 12.43 -6.02
C ARG A 146 -33.31 13.01 -4.67
N GLU A 147 -32.40 13.05 -3.71
CA GLU A 147 -32.65 13.63 -2.40
C GLU A 147 -32.96 15.13 -2.50
N ALA A 148 -32.19 15.88 -3.30
CA ALA A 148 -32.46 17.30 -3.54
C ALA A 148 -33.85 17.52 -4.16
N ALA A 149 -34.21 16.75 -5.19
CA ALA A 149 -35.52 16.85 -5.83
C ALA A 149 -36.68 16.50 -4.86
N ALA A 150 -36.48 15.49 -4.00
CA ALA A 150 -37.47 15.12 -2.99
C ALA A 150 -37.65 16.23 -1.93
N ARG A 151 -36.56 16.87 -1.50
CA ARG A 151 -36.61 18.02 -0.57
C ARG A 151 -37.37 19.19 -1.17
N THR A 152 -37.09 19.57 -2.42
CA THR A 152 -37.82 20.65 -3.11
C THR A 152 -39.32 20.35 -3.21
N ARG A 153 -39.69 19.12 -3.58
CA ARG A 153 -41.12 18.72 -3.61
C ARG A 153 -41.78 18.81 -2.25
N GLN A 154 -41.08 18.39 -1.19
CA GLN A 154 -41.59 18.50 0.17
C GLN A 154 -41.81 19.97 0.56
N GLU A 155 -40.84 20.84 0.30
CA GLU A 155 -40.94 22.28 0.58
C GLU A 155 -42.12 22.92 -0.17
N GLU A 156 -42.33 22.57 -1.44
CA GLU A 156 -43.48 23.03 -2.23
C GLU A 156 -44.83 22.56 -1.66
N LEU A 157 -44.92 21.29 -1.25
CA LEU A 157 -46.13 20.75 -0.64
C LEU A 157 -46.41 21.41 0.72
N GLU A 158 -45.38 21.62 1.53
CA GLU A 158 -45.50 22.34 2.81
C GLU A 158 -45.94 23.80 2.60
N ALA A 159 -45.40 24.48 1.59
CA ALA A 159 -45.79 25.85 1.24
C ALA A 159 -47.26 25.93 0.79
N ARG A 160 -47.70 25.00 -0.07
CA ARG A 160 -49.10 24.89 -0.50
C ARG A 160 -50.03 24.64 0.66
N ALA A 161 -49.73 23.66 1.51
CA ALA A 161 -50.54 23.34 2.68
C ALA A 161 -50.66 24.53 3.65
N LYS A 162 -49.57 25.28 3.87
CA LYS A 162 -49.60 26.52 4.67
C LYS A 162 -50.47 27.61 4.03
N SER A 163 -50.38 27.79 2.71
CA SER A 163 -51.22 28.74 1.96
C SER A 163 -52.70 28.37 2.05
N ASP A 164 -53.05 27.12 1.78
CA ASP A 164 -54.43 26.63 1.84
C ASP A 164 -55.01 26.77 3.25
N MET A 165 -54.23 26.48 4.29
CA MET A 165 -54.63 26.69 5.68
C MET A 165 -54.89 28.18 5.97
N ALA A 166 -54.03 29.08 5.51
CA ALA A 166 -54.23 30.52 5.67
C ALA A 166 -55.48 31.03 4.95
N THR A 167 -55.73 30.59 3.72
CA THR A 167 -56.94 30.94 2.96
C THR A 167 -58.21 30.43 3.64
N ASN A 168 -58.20 29.18 4.12
CA ASN A 168 -59.33 28.61 4.85
C ASN A 168 -59.61 29.36 6.16
N LEU A 169 -58.57 29.73 6.92
CA LEU A 169 -58.71 30.54 8.13
C LEU A 169 -59.27 31.93 7.83
N ALA A 170 -58.79 32.59 6.78
CA ALA A 170 -59.30 33.89 6.35
C ALA A 170 -60.78 33.83 5.96
N GLY A 171 -61.18 32.83 5.17
CA GLY A 171 -62.59 32.63 4.81
C GLY A 171 -63.50 32.36 6.00
N LEU A 172 -63.03 31.60 7.01
CA LEU A 172 -63.77 31.39 8.26
C LEU A 172 -63.94 32.69 9.06
N LEU A 173 -62.91 33.54 9.11
CA LEU A 173 -62.98 34.85 9.77
C LEU A 173 -63.96 35.79 9.05
N ASP A 174 -63.90 35.88 7.72
CA ASP A 174 -64.80 36.71 6.93
C ASP A 174 -66.27 36.28 7.11
N HIS A 175 -66.53 34.97 7.15
CA HIS A 175 -67.87 34.45 7.43
C HIS A 175 -68.35 34.78 8.84
N ALA A 176 -67.47 34.72 9.84
CA ALA A 176 -67.79 35.07 11.23
C ALA A 176 -68.05 36.58 11.40
N ILE A 177 -67.35 37.43 10.66
CA ILE A 177 -67.57 38.89 10.65
C ILE A 177 -68.91 39.23 9.98
N ASN A 178 -69.21 38.62 8.83
CA ASN A 178 -70.44 38.90 8.08
C ASN A 178 -71.71 38.30 8.70
N LYS A 179 -71.60 37.37 9.66
CA LYS A 179 -72.74 36.80 10.42
C LYS A 179 -73.09 37.56 11.70
N LYS A 180 -72.41 38.67 12.05
CA LYS A 180 -72.89 39.55 13.12
C LYS A 180 -74.09 40.35 12.61
N GLU A 181 -75.30 39.84 12.86
CA GLU A 181 -76.51 40.66 12.90
C GLU A 181 -76.33 41.81 13.91
N PRO A 182 -76.86 43.01 13.63
CA PRO A 182 -76.76 44.15 14.55
C PRO A 182 -77.61 43.87 15.80
N VAL A 183 -76.96 43.56 16.91
CA VAL A 183 -77.57 43.62 18.24
C VAL A 183 -77.83 45.10 18.54
N GLU A 184 -79.10 45.50 18.53
CA GLU A 184 -79.53 46.79 19.07
C GLU A 184 -79.08 46.92 20.52
N ILE A 185 -78.22 47.92 20.77
CA ILE A 185 -77.79 48.30 22.11
C ILE A 185 -78.94 49.06 22.75
N SER A 186 -79.80 48.36 23.48
CA SER A 186 -80.68 48.97 24.48
C SER A 186 -79.91 49.12 25.79
N SER A 187 -79.62 50.38 26.10
CA SER A 187 -79.09 50.84 27.38
C SER A 187 -79.92 50.33 28.55
N ASN A 188 -79.31 49.64 29.53
CA ASN A 188 -79.62 49.82 30.94
C ASN A 188 -78.68 49.06 31.89
N ASN A 189 -78.30 49.79 32.94
CA ASN A 189 -77.96 49.38 34.30
C ASN A 189 -76.49 49.23 34.71
N ALA A 190 -76.15 50.21 35.55
CA ALA A 190 -75.01 50.32 36.42
C ALA A 190 -75.07 49.34 37.62
N ALA A 191 -73.89 49.20 38.23
CA ALA A 191 -73.60 48.74 39.58
C ALA A 191 -73.76 47.24 39.90
N ARG A 192 -72.63 46.55 40.08
CA ARG A 192 -72.26 46.06 41.44
C ARG A 192 -70.82 45.59 41.57
N VAL A 193 -70.26 46.01 42.69
CA VAL A 193 -69.02 45.64 43.38
C VAL A 193 -68.91 44.13 43.65
N GLY A 194 -67.69 43.58 43.57
CA GLY A 194 -67.39 42.22 44.02
C GLY A 194 -65.90 41.85 43.97
N THR A 195 -65.21 42.10 45.08
CA THR A 195 -63.85 41.69 45.45
C THR A 195 -63.66 40.18 45.60
N ALA A 196 -62.51 39.63 45.17
CA ALA A 196 -61.65 38.60 45.83
C ALA A 196 -60.73 37.94 44.76
N ARG A 197 -59.40 38.02 44.85
CA ARG A 197 -58.43 37.26 45.66
C ARG A 197 -58.28 35.77 45.29
N THR A 198 -57.01 35.42 44.98
CA THR A 198 -56.32 34.14 45.19
C THR A 198 -56.69 32.94 44.30
N THR A 199 -55.73 32.46 43.50
CA THR A 199 -54.95 31.22 43.75
C THR A 199 -54.21 30.81 42.48
N ALA A 200 -52.89 30.62 42.60
CA ALA A 200 -52.17 29.69 41.74
C ALA A 200 -52.65 28.26 42.04
N PRO A 201 -52.48 27.35 41.09
CA PRO A 201 -51.76 26.15 41.46
C PRO A 201 -50.61 25.84 40.50
N ASP A 202 -49.48 25.61 41.15
CA ASP A 202 -48.40 24.75 40.77
C ASP A 202 -48.90 23.31 40.47
N THR A 203 -48.01 22.53 39.84
CA THR A 203 -47.82 21.10 40.11
C THR A 203 -48.24 20.11 39.00
N ARG A 204 -47.17 19.63 38.34
CA ARG A 204 -46.79 18.23 38.05
C ARG A 204 -46.97 17.64 36.65
N GLN A 205 -45.79 17.27 36.14
CA GLN A 205 -45.38 15.95 35.67
C GLN A 205 -46.10 15.39 34.45
N THR A 206 -45.32 15.17 33.39
CA THR A 206 -44.82 13.82 33.08
C THR A 206 -43.75 13.88 32.00
N THR A 207 -42.55 13.40 32.35
CA THR A 207 -41.63 12.78 31.41
C THR A 207 -42.31 11.56 30.76
N PRO A 208 -41.92 11.19 29.54
CA PRO A 208 -41.09 9.99 29.41
C PRO A 208 -39.88 10.28 28.51
N SER A 209 -38.67 10.07 29.01
CA SER A 209 -37.99 8.78 29.01
C SER A 209 -37.74 8.23 27.60
N LYS A 210 -36.45 8.30 27.25
CA LYS A 210 -35.76 7.63 26.16
C LYS A 210 -36.32 6.23 25.86
N LYS A 211 -36.63 5.96 24.59
CA LYS A 211 -36.53 4.63 23.99
C LYS A 211 -35.98 4.74 22.57
N THR A 212 -34.66 4.53 22.49
CA THR A 212 -34.01 3.65 21.52
C THR A 212 -34.82 3.21 20.29
N ARG A 213 -34.47 3.75 19.11
CA ARG A 213 -34.56 3.04 17.82
C ARG A 213 -33.23 3.11 17.09
N HIS A 214 -32.22 2.54 17.74
CA HIS A 214 -31.08 1.91 17.08
C HIS A 214 -31.01 0.50 17.67
N THR A 215 -31.67 -0.47 17.05
CA THR A 215 -31.46 -1.91 17.31
C THR A 215 -32.14 -2.82 16.28
N GLU A 216 -32.86 -2.33 15.27
CA GLU A 216 -33.41 -3.23 14.23
C GLU A 216 -32.42 -3.59 13.11
N SER A 217 -31.26 -2.94 13.01
CA SER A 217 -30.27 -3.28 11.98
C SER A 217 -29.20 -4.30 12.43
N VAL A 218 -28.98 -4.50 13.75
CA VAL A 218 -27.89 -5.38 14.22
C VAL A 218 -28.32 -6.85 14.32
N GLU A 219 -29.60 -7.14 14.54
CA GLU A 219 -30.13 -8.51 14.56
C GLU A 219 -30.23 -9.13 13.15
N GLU A 220 -30.37 -8.29 12.11
CA GLU A 220 -30.44 -8.71 10.71
C GLU A 220 -29.06 -9.11 10.15
N PHE A 221 -27.98 -8.45 10.59
CA PHE A 221 -26.60 -8.82 10.26
C PHE A 221 -26.14 -10.14 10.90
N ARG A 222 -26.75 -10.56 12.02
CA ARG A 222 -26.38 -11.82 12.70
C ARG A 222 -26.92 -13.06 11.98
N LYS A 223 -28.00 -12.92 11.21
CA LYS A 223 -28.59 -14.02 10.41
C LYS A 223 -27.77 -14.36 9.15
N LEU A 224 -26.84 -13.50 8.73
CA LEU A 224 -26.00 -13.69 7.55
C LEU A 224 -24.60 -14.28 7.84
N GLY A 225 -24.30 -14.65 9.09
CA GLY A 225 -23.05 -15.34 9.44
C GLY A 225 -21.77 -14.51 9.29
N LEU A 226 -21.85 -13.20 9.05
CA LEU A 226 -20.69 -12.33 8.89
C LEU A 226 -20.23 -11.79 10.25
N LYS A 227 -18.98 -12.08 10.61
CA LYS A 227 -18.33 -11.51 11.81
C LYS A 227 -17.94 -10.06 11.55
N PRO A 228 -18.12 -9.13 12.51
CA PRO A 228 -17.67 -7.75 12.35
C PRO A 228 -16.14 -7.68 12.27
N LEU A 229 -15.64 -7.00 11.24
CA LEU A 229 -14.22 -6.71 11.05
C LEU A 229 -13.72 -5.84 12.20
N ARG A 230 -12.66 -6.31 12.86
CA ARG A 230 -11.93 -5.60 13.90
C ARG A 230 -11.22 -4.39 13.24
N PRO A 231 -11.30 -3.17 13.79
CA PRO A 231 -10.52 -2.06 13.26
C PRO A 231 -9.02 -2.34 13.45
N PRO A 232 -8.17 -1.99 12.46
CA PRO A 232 -6.73 -2.15 12.59
C PRO A 232 -6.17 -1.21 13.67
N PRO A 233 -5.08 -1.61 14.36
CA PRO A 233 -4.42 -0.72 15.31
C PRO A 233 -3.87 0.51 14.59
N SER A 234 -4.09 1.68 15.20
CA SER A 234 -3.50 2.94 14.77
C SER A 234 -1.96 2.85 14.84
N SER A 235 -1.30 2.78 13.69
CA SER A 235 0.11 3.16 13.57
C SER A 235 0.32 3.91 12.25
N THR A 236 0.36 5.23 12.39
CA THR A 236 1.15 6.20 11.63
C THR A 236 1.84 5.71 10.35
N CYS A 237 1.18 5.89 9.20
CA CYS A 237 1.85 6.15 7.93
C CYS A 237 1.19 7.39 7.29
N GLN A 238 1.75 8.56 7.56
CA GLN A 238 1.42 9.78 6.81
C GLN A 238 2.02 9.67 5.40
N PHE A 239 1.24 9.17 4.44
CA PHE A 239 1.53 9.36 3.02
C PHE A 239 1.01 10.74 2.59
N ASN A 240 1.93 11.65 2.28
CA ASN A 240 1.63 13.01 1.82
C ASN A 240 1.03 13.00 0.40
N LEU A 241 -0.30 13.08 0.31
CA LEU A 241 -1.09 13.22 -0.93
C LEU A 241 -0.85 14.54 -1.70
N THR A 242 -0.06 15.47 -1.16
CA THR A 242 0.19 16.79 -1.78
C THR A 242 1.26 16.77 -2.88
N LYS A 243 2.08 15.72 -3.00
CA LYS A 243 3.14 15.65 -4.03
C LYS A 243 2.68 15.08 -5.38
N LEU A 244 1.59 14.32 -5.43
CA LEU A 244 1.10 13.73 -6.69
C LEU A 244 0.31 14.73 -7.56
N ALA A 245 -0.35 15.71 -6.94
CA ALA A 245 -1.11 16.74 -7.65
C ALA A 245 -0.23 17.82 -8.32
N ALA A 246 1.02 17.99 -7.88
CA ALA A 246 1.94 18.97 -8.46
C ALA A 246 2.62 18.47 -9.75
N SER A 247 2.87 17.16 -9.87
CA SER A 247 3.53 16.57 -11.04
C SER A 247 2.60 16.50 -12.26
N ALA A 248 1.30 16.27 -12.06
CA ALA A 248 0.32 16.22 -13.14
C ALA A 248 0.05 17.58 -13.82
N ARG A 249 0.31 18.71 -13.15
CA ARG A 249 0.14 20.06 -13.74
C ARG A 249 1.35 20.57 -14.53
N GLN A 250 2.54 20.03 -14.29
CA GLN A 250 3.74 20.39 -15.07
C GLN A 250 3.80 19.68 -16.42
N ALA A 251 3.21 18.48 -16.54
CA ALA A 251 3.17 17.72 -17.79
C ALA A 251 2.23 18.33 -18.86
N SER A 252 1.27 19.18 -18.48
CA SER A 252 0.30 19.79 -19.41
C SER A 252 0.75 21.13 -20.03
N LEU A 253 1.90 21.70 -19.63
CA LEU A 253 2.35 23.02 -20.10
C LEU A 253 3.54 23.02 -21.09
N GLN A 254 4.07 21.85 -21.47
CA GLN A 254 5.22 21.77 -22.40
C GLN A 254 4.90 21.33 -23.83
N LYS A 255 3.62 21.16 -24.21
CA LYS A 255 3.25 20.87 -25.61
C LYS A 255 2.74 22.13 -26.33
N ARG A 256 3.66 22.98 -26.78
CA ARG A 256 3.47 23.89 -27.92
C ARG A 256 4.70 23.79 -28.85
N SER A 257 4.48 23.08 -29.96
CA SER A 257 5.11 23.10 -31.31
C SER A 257 6.38 23.94 -31.58
N PRO A 258 7.23 23.47 -32.52
CA PRO A 258 7.09 23.98 -33.89
C PRO A 258 7.05 22.91 -35.02
N THR A 259 6.46 23.38 -36.12
CA THR A 259 6.25 22.96 -37.53
C THR A 259 6.97 21.76 -38.18
N PRO A 260 6.38 21.22 -39.28
CA PRO A 260 6.65 19.88 -39.80
C PRO A 260 7.78 19.83 -40.84
N GLN A 261 8.58 18.78 -40.78
CA GLN A 261 9.32 18.26 -41.93
C GLN A 261 8.93 16.80 -42.16
N GLU A 262 8.59 16.51 -43.40
CA GLU A 262 8.27 15.20 -43.96
C GLU A 262 9.44 14.24 -43.77
N VAL A 263 9.21 13.10 -43.11
CA VAL A 263 10.04 11.91 -43.28
C VAL A 263 9.18 10.65 -43.18
N SER A 264 9.08 9.98 -44.32
CA SER A 264 8.96 8.54 -44.58
C SER A 264 8.50 7.62 -43.44
N CYS A 265 7.40 6.91 -43.72
CA CYS A 265 6.95 5.75 -42.95
C CYS A 265 7.89 4.57 -43.19
N ASP A 266 8.49 4.02 -42.12
CA ASP A 266 8.90 2.63 -42.11
C ASP A 266 8.63 2.00 -40.74
N GLY A 267 8.06 0.80 -40.76
CA GLY A 267 7.50 0.13 -39.59
C GLY A 267 8.57 -0.44 -38.66
N GLY A 268 8.45 -0.15 -37.36
CA GLY A 268 9.33 -0.70 -36.33
C GLY A 268 8.57 -1.04 -35.05
N LYS A 269 8.56 -2.34 -34.71
CA LYS A 269 8.01 -2.92 -33.47
C LYS A 269 8.71 -2.32 -32.24
N VAL A 270 7.94 -1.94 -31.23
CA VAL A 270 8.47 -1.59 -29.89
C VAL A 270 8.87 -2.89 -29.18
N THR A 271 10.16 -3.08 -28.92
CA THR A 271 10.71 -4.25 -28.22
C THR A 271 10.84 -4.02 -26.72
N GLU A 272 10.66 -5.12 -26.00
CA GLU A 272 10.79 -5.52 -24.58
C GLU A 272 11.91 -4.89 -23.71
N SER A 273 12.68 -3.94 -24.22
CA SER A 273 13.91 -3.42 -23.59
C SER A 273 13.72 -2.23 -22.66
N GLN A 274 12.56 -1.55 -22.69
CA GLN A 274 12.41 -0.25 -22.02
C GLN A 274 12.01 -0.32 -20.53
N PHE A 275 11.63 -1.50 -20.03
CA PHE A 275 11.31 -1.68 -18.61
C PHE A 275 12.54 -2.05 -17.76
N PHE A 276 13.63 -2.50 -18.39
CA PHE A 276 14.83 -2.99 -17.68
C PHE A 276 15.81 -1.88 -17.26
N ASP A 277 15.91 -0.78 -18.01
CA ASP A 277 16.85 0.32 -17.70
C ASP A 277 16.53 1.04 -16.38
N ALA A 278 15.25 1.16 -16.01
CA ALA A 278 14.86 1.83 -14.77
C ALA A 278 15.25 1.01 -13.51
N SER A 279 15.23 -0.32 -13.60
CA SER A 279 15.62 -1.23 -12.51
C SER A 279 17.14 -1.28 -12.32
N GLU A 280 17.90 -1.32 -13.42
CA GLU A 280 19.37 -1.32 -13.38
C GLU A 280 19.93 -0.01 -12.79
N THR A 281 19.28 1.13 -13.11
CA THR A 281 19.67 2.44 -12.58
C THR A 281 19.40 2.58 -11.07
N LEU A 282 18.35 1.92 -10.56
CA LEU A 282 18.03 1.88 -9.12
C LEU A 282 18.96 0.92 -8.34
N ALA A 283 19.32 -0.21 -8.94
CA ALA A 283 20.24 -1.18 -8.34
C ALA A 283 21.67 -0.61 -8.19
N ARG A 284 22.17 0.16 -9.18
CA ARG A 284 23.50 0.82 -9.08
C ARG A 284 23.54 1.91 -8.00
N LYS A 285 22.41 2.54 -7.69
CA LYS A 285 22.34 3.61 -6.67
C LYS A 285 22.30 3.07 -5.24
N ALA A 286 21.84 1.83 -5.04
CA ALA A 286 21.78 1.18 -3.72
C ALA A 286 23.11 0.55 -3.26
N VAL A 287 24.11 0.42 -4.15
CA VAL A 287 25.42 -0.20 -3.84
C VAL A 287 26.42 0.78 -3.20
N LEU A 288 26.11 2.09 -3.16
CA LEU A 288 27.00 3.12 -2.62
C LEU A 288 26.70 3.53 -1.16
N GLU A 289 25.73 2.91 -0.51
CA GLU A 289 25.41 3.17 0.90
C GLU A 289 25.46 1.85 1.70
N ASP A 290 26.67 1.32 1.95
CA ASP A 290 26.90 0.26 2.95
C ASP A 290 27.72 0.83 4.13
N ASP A 291 27.00 0.98 5.25
CA ASP A 291 27.32 0.64 6.64
C ASP A 291 28.81 0.36 7.02
N PRO A 292 29.41 1.11 7.97
CA PRO A 292 30.68 0.78 8.60
C PRO A 292 30.44 -0.04 9.88
N GLY A 293 30.75 -1.34 9.87
CA GLY A 293 30.78 -2.08 11.14
C GLY A 293 30.81 -3.60 11.04
N TYR A 294 31.97 -4.18 10.73
CA TYR A 294 32.26 -5.57 11.09
C TYR A 294 33.69 -5.66 11.63
N SER A 295 33.85 -5.27 12.90
CA SER A 295 35.09 -5.48 13.66
C SER A 295 35.17 -6.94 14.06
N SER A 296 36.21 -7.63 13.60
CA SER A 296 36.59 -8.96 14.07
C SER A 296 37.51 -8.77 15.29
N GLU A 297 37.09 -9.21 16.47
CA GLU A 297 37.97 -9.32 17.63
C GLU A 297 38.78 -10.62 17.53
N GLU A 298 40.10 -10.48 17.44
CA GLU A 298 41.06 -11.57 17.52
C GLU A 298 41.32 -11.95 18.99
N GLY A 299 41.08 -13.21 19.34
CA GLY A 299 41.49 -13.79 20.62
C GLY A 299 42.99 -14.07 20.64
N GLY A 300 43.74 -13.27 21.39
CA GLY A 300 45.13 -13.54 21.72
C GLY A 300 45.26 -14.40 22.97
N THR A 301 45.76 -15.64 22.81
CA THR A 301 46.16 -16.51 23.92
C THR A 301 47.59 -16.15 24.35
N GLN A 302 47.75 -15.58 25.55
CA GLN A 302 49.03 -15.43 26.24
C GLN A 302 49.39 -16.75 26.94
N LEU A 303 50.55 -17.31 26.59
CA LEU A 303 51.24 -18.35 27.37
C LEU A 303 52.03 -17.69 28.50
N HIS A 304 51.79 -18.14 29.73
CA HIS A 304 52.65 -17.89 30.88
C HIS A 304 53.12 -19.24 31.46
N SER A 305 54.41 -19.23 31.84
CA SER A 305 55.21 -20.25 32.54
C SER A 305 55.89 -21.31 31.67
#